data_AF-A0A7K2M8K1-F1
#
_entry.id   AF-A0A7K2M8K1-F1
#
_cell.length_a   1.000
_cell.length_b   1.000
_cell.length_c   1.000
_cell.angle_alpha   90.00
_cell.angle_beta   90.00
_cell.angle_gamma   90.00
#
_symmetry.space_group_name_H-M   'P 1'
#
loop_
_entity.id
_entity.type
_entity.pdbx_description
1 polymer ?
#
loop_
_entity_poly.entity_id
_entity_poly.type
_entity_poly.pdbx_seq_one_letter_code
_entity_poly.pdbx_strand_id
1 'polypeptide(L)'
;AAPAAPHGDARTEVDRLYQEAEKATESYDRADERADALRREVHDRQDRIARQQSRVNDLRDALGSVAGAQYRSGGLDPAVALLLTDDPADYLDKAAVLDRIGAHQAEQLRDLRQALRELDQERTEATRALAELARSRTAVASHKRTVEQKLARARRLLNSLSPAERAAYARASRLGRADLPA
;
A
#
# COMPACT_ATOMS: atom_id res chain seq x y z
N ALA A 1 -35.13 25.37 -50.57
CA ALA A 1 -34.23 24.46 -49.85
C ALA A 1 -34.39 24.76 -48.36
N ALA A 2 -34.93 23.81 -47.57
CA ALA A 2 -35.00 23.96 -46.13
C ALA A 2 -33.58 23.79 -45.55
N PRO A 3 -33.15 24.64 -44.60
CA PRO A 3 -31.83 24.46 -43.99
C PRO A 3 -31.83 23.10 -43.27
N ALA A 4 -30.86 22.25 -43.61
CA ALA A 4 -30.52 21.07 -42.81
C ALA A 4 -30.15 21.59 -41.41
N ALA A 5 -31.08 21.42 -40.48
CA ALA A 5 -31.08 22.08 -39.20
C ALA A 5 -29.96 21.51 -38.28
N PRO A 6 -29.51 22.26 -37.25
CA PRO A 6 -28.32 21.99 -36.41
C PRO A 6 -28.39 20.71 -35.52
N HIS A 7 -29.27 19.78 -35.83
CA HIS A 7 -29.70 18.68 -34.95
C HIS A 7 -28.89 17.39 -35.09
N GLY A 8 -28.14 17.22 -36.19
CA GLY A 8 -27.12 16.17 -36.31
C GLY A 8 -25.98 16.36 -35.31
N ASP A 9 -25.68 17.61 -34.97
CA ASP A 9 -24.65 17.99 -34.00
C ASP A 9 -25.03 17.54 -32.57
N ALA A 10 -26.28 17.76 -32.17
CA ALA A 10 -26.74 17.37 -30.82
C ALA A 10 -26.71 15.86 -30.57
N ARG A 11 -27.07 15.02 -31.54
CA ARG A 11 -26.98 13.55 -31.39
C ARG A 11 -25.53 13.07 -31.31
N THR A 12 -24.69 13.59 -32.21
CA THR A 12 -23.25 13.29 -32.24
C THR A 12 -22.57 13.70 -30.93
N GLU A 13 -22.95 14.85 -30.37
CA GLU A 13 -22.46 15.33 -29.09
C GLU A 13 -22.92 14.45 -27.91
N VAL A 14 -24.17 13.94 -27.92
CA VAL A 14 -24.62 12.96 -26.91
C VAL A 14 -23.78 11.68 -26.99
N ASP A 15 -23.57 11.14 -28.18
CA ASP A 15 -22.77 9.91 -28.38
C ASP A 15 -21.32 10.13 -27.92
N ARG A 16 -20.72 11.28 -28.26
CA ARG A 16 -19.40 11.66 -27.79
C ARG A 16 -19.33 11.74 -26.26
N LEU A 17 -20.34 12.34 -25.62
CA LEU A 17 -20.39 12.45 -24.16
C LEU A 17 -20.52 11.07 -23.49
N TYR A 18 -21.27 10.14 -24.08
CA TYR A 18 -21.35 8.77 -23.58
C TYR A 18 -20.02 8.02 -23.74
N GLN A 19 -19.37 8.12 -24.90
CA GLN A 19 -18.04 7.53 -25.11
C GLN A 19 -16.98 8.09 -24.14
N GLU A 20 -17.02 9.39 -23.87
CA GLU A 20 -16.13 10.01 -22.88
C GLU A 20 -16.46 9.57 -21.45
N ALA A 21 -17.74 9.38 -21.11
CA ALA A 21 -18.15 8.84 -19.83
C ALA A 21 -17.71 7.38 -19.66
N GLU A 22 -17.77 6.57 -20.71
CA GLU A 22 -17.29 5.18 -20.71
C GLU A 22 -15.78 5.11 -20.46
N LYS A 23 -14.97 5.88 -21.20
CA LYS A 23 -13.52 5.99 -20.96
C LYS A 23 -13.18 6.47 -19.54
N ALA A 24 -13.98 7.40 -19.01
CA ALA A 24 -13.82 7.87 -17.63
C ALA A 24 -14.23 6.79 -16.61
N THR A 25 -15.19 5.93 -16.95
CA THR A 25 -15.61 4.79 -16.13
C THR A 25 -14.52 3.73 -16.10
N GLU A 26 -13.94 3.35 -17.24
CA GLU A 26 -12.78 2.43 -17.29
C GLU A 26 -11.57 2.97 -16.49
N SER A 27 -11.39 4.29 -16.47
CA SER A 27 -10.33 4.92 -15.67
C SER A 27 -10.67 4.96 -14.19
N TYR A 28 -11.96 5.14 -13.84
CA TYR A 28 -12.47 5.00 -12.48
C TYR A 28 -12.23 3.57 -11.96
N ASP A 29 -12.65 2.56 -12.71
CA ASP A 29 -12.56 1.15 -12.30
C ASP A 29 -11.11 0.74 -12.06
N ARG A 30 -10.19 1.08 -13.00
CA ARG A 30 -8.75 0.85 -12.81
C ARG A 30 -8.17 1.55 -11.59
N ALA A 31 -8.60 2.79 -11.32
CA ALA A 31 -8.15 3.53 -10.15
C ALA A 31 -8.68 2.91 -8.85
N ASP A 32 -9.91 2.39 -8.85
CA ASP A 32 -10.57 1.79 -7.71
C ASP A 32 -9.97 0.42 -7.38
N GLU A 33 -9.76 -0.43 -8.39
CA GLU A 33 -9.04 -1.70 -8.25
C GLU A 33 -7.63 -1.50 -7.67
N ARG A 34 -6.91 -0.48 -8.17
CA ARG A 34 -5.60 -0.11 -7.61
C ARG A 34 -5.72 0.36 -6.16
N ALA A 35 -6.75 1.13 -5.81
CA ALA A 35 -6.96 1.58 -4.43
C ALA A 35 -7.19 0.40 -3.49
N ASP A 36 -7.94 -0.59 -3.93
CA ASP A 36 -8.23 -1.78 -3.13
C ASP A 36 -7.01 -2.70 -2.98
N ALA A 37 -6.21 -2.85 -4.03
CA ALA A 37 -4.93 -3.56 -3.95
C ALA A 37 -3.96 -2.88 -2.96
N LEU A 38 -3.80 -1.55 -3.06
CA LEU A 38 -2.94 -0.78 -2.16
C LEU A 38 -3.45 -0.81 -0.71
N ARG A 39 -4.77 -0.85 -0.49
CA ARG A 39 -5.34 -1.00 0.86
C ARG A 39 -4.95 -2.32 1.50
N ARG A 40 -5.01 -3.42 0.76
CA ARG A 40 -4.54 -4.74 1.22
C ARG A 40 -3.04 -4.73 1.51
N GLU A 41 -2.25 -4.16 0.60
CA GLU A 41 -0.81 -4.05 0.78
C GLU A 41 -0.44 -3.25 2.05
N VAL A 42 -1.11 -2.12 2.29
CA VAL A 42 -0.91 -1.32 3.51
C VAL A 42 -1.22 -2.14 4.77
N HIS A 43 -2.31 -2.90 4.78
CA HIS A 43 -2.67 -3.77 5.91
C HIS A 43 -1.59 -4.83 6.15
N ASP A 44 -1.18 -5.55 5.11
CA ASP A 44 -0.15 -6.60 5.23
C ASP A 44 1.19 -6.05 5.71
N ARG A 45 1.54 -4.82 5.30
CA ARG A 45 2.75 -4.11 5.76
C ARG A 45 2.64 -3.70 7.21
N GLN A 46 1.50 -3.18 7.65
CA GLN A 46 1.27 -2.84 9.06
C GLN A 46 1.43 -4.07 9.96
N ASP A 47 0.91 -5.22 9.51
CA ASP A 47 1.07 -6.49 10.20
C ASP A 47 2.54 -6.96 10.26
N ARG A 48 3.29 -6.81 9.15
CA ARG A 48 4.73 -7.10 9.13
C ARG A 48 5.53 -6.19 10.07
N ILE A 49 5.23 -4.89 10.06
CA ILE A 49 5.84 -3.90 10.96
C ILE A 49 5.59 -4.28 12.43
N ALA A 50 4.37 -4.68 12.79
CA ALA A 50 4.05 -5.09 14.15
C ALA A 50 4.87 -6.32 14.59
N ARG A 51 4.96 -7.34 13.74
CA ARG A 51 5.77 -8.55 14.02
C ARG A 51 7.27 -8.23 14.12
N GLN A 52 7.80 -7.42 13.22
CA GLN A 52 9.21 -6.99 13.27
C GLN A 52 9.52 -6.14 14.50
N GLN A 53 8.60 -5.25 14.89
CA GLN A 53 8.76 -4.47 16.12
C GLN A 53 8.78 -5.38 17.36
N SER A 54 7.96 -6.43 17.40
CA SER A 54 8.03 -7.45 18.46
C SER A 54 9.40 -8.12 18.47
N ARG A 55 9.89 -8.60 17.32
CA ARG A 55 11.21 -9.22 17.21
C ARG A 55 12.34 -8.29 17.68
N VAL A 56 12.27 -7.00 17.35
CA VAL A 56 13.22 -5.98 17.82
C VAL A 56 13.18 -5.87 19.35
N ASN A 57 11.99 -5.89 19.95
CA ASN A 57 11.85 -5.83 21.40
C ASN A 57 12.42 -7.08 22.08
N ASP A 58 12.10 -8.27 21.57
CA ASP A 58 12.61 -9.54 22.11
C ASP A 58 14.15 -9.59 22.09
N LEU A 59 14.77 -9.15 20.99
CA LEU A 59 16.23 -9.06 20.87
C LEU A 59 16.84 -8.02 21.82
N ARG A 60 16.16 -6.89 22.03
CA ARG A 60 16.59 -5.86 23.00
C ARG A 60 16.50 -6.37 24.43
N ASP A 61 15.45 -7.09 24.78
CA ASP A 61 15.27 -7.65 26.11
C ASP A 61 16.30 -8.75 26.40
N ALA A 62 16.59 -9.60 25.41
CA ALA A 62 17.65 -10.60 25.50
C ALA A 62 19.01 -9.95 25.78
N LEU A 63 19.39 -8.92 25.01
CA LEU A 63 20.64 -8.18 25.21
C LEU A 63 20.64 -7.38 26.53
N GLY A 64 19.52 -6.80 26.93
CA GLY A 64 19.37 -6.06 28.19
C GLY A 64 19.48 -6.95 29.42
N SER A 65 19.02 -8.20 29.34
CA SER A 65 19.11 -9.18 30.44
C SER A 65 20.57 -9.48 30.83
N VAL A 66 21.46 -9.52 29.85
CA VAL A 66 22.91 -9.68 30.02
C VAL A 66 23.50 -8.48 30.75
N ALA A 67 23.22 -7.26 30.28
CA ALA A 67 23.69 -6.04 30.91
C ALA A 67 23.18 -5.91 32.36
N GLY A 68 21.92 -6.30 32.59
CA GLY A 68 21.34 -6.37 33.94
C GLY A 68 22.02 -7.40 34.84
N ALA A 69 22.46 -8.54 34.31
CA ALA A 69 23.23 -9.53 35.06
C ALA A 69 24.62 -8.99 35.45
N GLN A 70 25.31 -8.30 34.53
CA GLN A 70 26.60 -7.63 34.79
C GLN A 70 26.48 -6.50 35.82
N TYR A 71 25.39 -5.74 35.81
CA TYR A 71 25.13 -4.73 36.84
C TYR A 71 24.93 -5.37 38.22
N ARG A 72 24.16 -6.47 38.31
CA ARG A 72 23.90 -7.19 39.56
C ARG A 72 25.13 -7.91 40.11
N SER A 73 26.10 -8.28 39.28
CA SER A 73 27.38 -8.85 39.76
C SER A 73 28.30 -7.79 40.41
N GLY A 74 27.83 -6.56 40.61
CA GLY A 74 28.56 -5.52 41.32
C GLY A 74 29.63 -4.82 40.47
N GLY A 75 29.55 -4.94 39.14
CA GLY A 75 30.50 -4.30 38.22
C GLY A 75 31.85 -5.01 38.11
N LEU A 76 32.02 -6.18 38.73
CA LEU A 76 33.19 -7.02 38.50
C LEU A 76 33.07 -7.64 37.11
N ASP A 77 33.96 -7.23 36.20
CA ASP A 77 34.00 -7.75 34.83
C ASP A 77 34.25 -9.27 34.85
N PRO A 78 33.50 -10.10 34.11
CA PRO A 78 33.75 -11.54 34.02
C PRO A 78 35.19 -11.90 33.61
N ALA A 79 35.85 -11.06 32.79
CA ALA A 79 37.25 -11.21 32.45
C ALA A 79 38.18 -10.94 33.65
N VAL A 80 37.82 -10.01 34.54
CA VAL A 80 38.53 -9.79 35.80
C VAL A 80 38.31 -10.97 36.76
N ALA A 81 37.09 -11.51 36.82
CA ALA A 81 36.80 -12.71 37.60
C ALA A 81 37.61 -13.94 37.14
N LEU A 82 37.87 -14.06 35.82
CA LEU A 82 38.74 -15.09 35.25
C LEU A 82 40.20 -14.96 35.69
N LEU A 83 40.72 -13.74 35.82
CA LEU A 83 42.09 -13.50 36.30
C LEU A 83 42.29 -13.89 37.77
N LEU A 84 41.21 -14.03 38.53
CA LEU A 84 41.22 -14.41 39.94
C LEU A 84 40.99 -15.92 40.16
N THR A 85 41.05 -16.73 39.09
CA THR A 85 40.86 -18.19 39.20
C THR A 85 42.18 -18.87 39.55
N ASP A 86 42.20 -19.63 40.65
CA ASP A 86 43.43 -20.29 41.15
C ASP A 86 43.75 -21.63 40.44
N ASP A 87 42.75 -22.29 39.85
CA ASP A 87 42.90 -23.57 39.14
C ASP A 87 42.93 -23.37 37.61
N PRO A 88 44.00 -23.80 36.92
CA PRO A 88 44.11 -23.75 35.46
C PRO A 88 42.98 -24.46 34.70
N ALA A 89 42.42 -25.55 35.24
CA ALA A 89 41.31 -26.26 34.60
C ALA A 89 40.02 -25.43 34.67
N ASP A 90 39.70 -24.90 35.85
CA ASP A 90 38.56 -24.01 36.06
C ASP A 90 38.66 -22.73 35.21
N TYR A 91 39.87 -22.19 35.03
CA TYR A 91 40.10 -21.04 34.15
C TYR A 91 39.70 -21.33 32.71
N LEU A 92 40.16 -22.46 32.14
CA LEU A 92 39.89 -22.82 30.75
C LEU A 92 38.39 -23.06 30.51
N ASP A 93 37.71 -23.74 31.44
CA ASP A 93 36.27 -23.98 31.37
C ASP A 93 35.47 -22.67 31.41
N LYS A 94 35.80 -21.78 32.35
CA LYS A 94 35.15 -20.45 32.45
C LYS A 94 35.46 -19.56 31.24
N ALA A 95 36.68 -19.64 30.70
CA ALA A 95 37.07 -18.88 29.51
C ALA A 95 36.31 -19.35 28.26
N ALA A 96 36.15 -20.67 28.08
CA ALA A 96 35.35 -21.23 26.99
C ALA A 96 33.87 -20.83 27.08
N VAL A 97 33.30 -20.80 28.29
CA VAL A 97 31.93 -20.29 28.51
C VAL A 97 31.82 -18.81 28.18
N LEU A 98 32.77 -17.99 28.63
CA LEU A 98 32.76 -16.54 28.36
C LEU A 98 32.90 -16.22 26.87
N ASP A 99 33.78 -16.93 26.15
CA ASP A 99 33.94 -16.78 24.70
C ASP A 99 32.64 -17.14 23.95
N ARG A 100 32.00 -18.24 24.32
CA ARG A 100 30.70 -18.65 23.75
C ARG A 100 29.60 -17.62 24.02
N ILE A 101 29.56 -17.05 25.22
CA ILE A 101 28.62 -15.96 25.56
C ILE A 101 28.89 -14.73 24.69
N GLY A 102 30.17 -14.32 24.55
CA GLY A 102 30.56 -13.19 23.72
C GLY A 102 30.20 -13.38 22.24
N ALA A 103 30.45 -14.57 21.69
CA ALA A 103 30.07 -14.93 20.33
C ALA A 103 28.55 -14.84 20.12
N HIS A 104 27.76 -15.34 21.07
CA HIS A 104 26.30 -15.28 21.02
C HIS A 104 25.77 -13.84 21.11
N GLN A 105 26.33 -13.00 21.98
CA GLN A 105 25.96 -11.58 22.06
C GLN A 105 26.28 -10.83 20.76
N ALA A 106 27.43 -11.12 20.15
CA ALA A 106 27.81 -10.53 18.87
C ALA A 106 26.83 -10.93 17.76
N GLU A 107 26.34 -12.17 17.77
CA GLU A 107 25.28 -12.64 16.87
C GLU A 107 23.95 -11.93 17.12
N GLN A 108 23.47 -11.88 18.36
CA GLN A 108 22.25 -11.17 18.74
C GLN A 108 22.28 -9.68 18.34
N LEU A 109 23.45 -9.02 18.47
CA LEU A 109 23.63 -7.64 18.04
C LEU A 109 23.56 -7.50 16.51
N ARG A 110 24.12 -8.45 15.74
CA ARG A 110 23.98 -8.49 14.28
C ARG A 110 22.52 -8.66 13.90
N ASP A 111 21.81 -9.57 14.56
CA ASP A 111 20.39 -9.83 14.33
C ASP A 111 19.51 -8.63 14.65
N LEU A 112 19.79 -7.92 15.75
CA LEU A 112 19.08 -6.70 16.12
C LEU A 112 19.30 -5.61 15.07
N ARG A 113 20.55 -5.41 14.62
CA ARG A 113 20.86 -4.43 13.57
C ARG A 113 20.14 -4.77 12.26
N GLN A 114 20.06 -6.06 11.91
CA GLN A 114 19.31 -6.52 10.74
C GLN A 114 17.81 -6.27 10.91
N ALA A 115 17.23 -6.64 12.06
CA ALA A 115 15.81 -6.42 12.36
C ALA A 115 15.41 -4.94 12.28
N LEU A 116 16.27 -4.04 12.79
CA LEU A 116 16.06 -2.60 12.72
C LEU A 116 16.08 -2.07 11.29
N ARG A 117 16.98 -2.57 10.43
CA ARG A 117 17.01 -2.21 9.00
C ARG A 117 15.75 -2.67 8.28
N GLU A 118 15.34 -3.91 8.50
CA GLU A 118 14.13 -4.48 7.90
C GLU A 118 12.87 -3.74 8.34
N LEU A 119 12.78 -3.37 9.62
CA LEU A 119 11.67 -2.58 10.16
C LEU A 119 11.60 -1.18 9.54
N ASP A 120 12.75 -0.52 9.36
CA ASP A 120 12.81 0.80 8.71
C ASP A 120 12.41 0.73 7.23
N GLN A 121 12.85 -0.32 6.53
CA GLN A 121 12.45 -0.59 5.16
C GLN A 121 10.93 -0.80 5.05
N GLU A 122 10.33 -1.65 5.88
CA GLU A 122 8.88 -1.89 5.85
C GLU A 122 8.07 -0.63 6.18
N ARG A 123 8.54 0.20 7.13
CA ARG A 123 7.93 1.51 7.41
C ARG A 123 7.99 2.46 6.21
N THR A 124 9.12 2.48 5.51
CA THR A 124 9.30 3.28 4.29
C THR A 124 8.35 2.82 3.19
N GLU A 125 8.27 1.51 2.96
CA GLU A 125 7.39 0.93 1.95
C GLU A 125 5.90 1.11 2.30
N ALA A 126 5.51 0.97 3.58
CA ALA A 126 4.15 1.26 4.03
C ALA A 126 3.78 2.72 3.81
N THR A 127 4.70 3.65 4.07
CA THR A 127 4.49 5.08 3.82
C THR A 127 4.29 5.38 2.34
N ARG A 128 5.07 4.72 1.46
CA ARG A 128 4.89 4.84 0.01
C ARG A 128 3.53 4.29 -0.44
N ALA A 129 3.16 3.09 0.02
CA ALA A 129 1.87 2.48 -0.31
C ALA A 129 0.69 3.34 0.15
N LEU A 130 0.77 3.95 1.35
CA LEU A 130 -0.21 4.91 1.85
C LEU A 130 -0.32 6.16 0.96
N ALA A 131 0.81 6.73 0.54
CA ALA A 131 0.83 7.88 -0.36
C ALA A 131 0.22 7.55 -1.73
N GLU A 132 0.51 6.37 -2.28
CA GLU A 132 -0.10 5.89 -3.52
C GLU A 132 -1.60 5.65 -3.36
N LEU A 133 -2.03 5.08 -2.24
CA LEU A 133 -3.44 4.85 -1.93
C LEU A 133 -4.21 6.18 -1.90
N ALA A 134 -3.63 7.23 -1.29
CA ALA A 134 -4.23 8.55 -1.27
C ALA A 134 -4.38 9.16 -2.67
N ARG A 135 -3.35 9.01 -3.53
CA ARG A 135 -3.41 9.47 -4.93
C ARG A 135 -4.47 8.72 -5.73
N SER A 136 -4.51 7.39 -5.58
CA SER A 136 -5.49 6.53 -6.24
C SER A 136 -6.92 6.86 -5.82
N ARG A 137 -7.20 7.06 -4.52
CA ARG A 137 -8.51 7.55 -4.03
C ARG A 137 -8.89 8.92 -4.61
N THR A 138 -7.91 9.81 -4.76
CA THR A 138 -8.14 11.12 -5.40
C THR A 138 -8.50 10.97 -6.88
N ALA A 139 -7.84 10.06 -7.60
CA ALA A 139 -8.16 9.72 -8.98
C ALA A 139 -9.56 9.12 -9.11
N VAL A 140 -9.93 8.16 -8.26
CA VAL A 140 -11.28 7.58 -8.18
C VAL A 140 -12.34 8.68 -8.06
N ALA A 141 -12.18 9.59 -7.09
CA ALA A 141 -13.12 10.70 -6.89
C ALA A 141 -13.19 11.64 -8.10
N SER A 142 -12.06 11.91 -8.76
CA SER A 142 -11.99 12.76 -9.95
C SER A 142 -12.68 12.12 -11.17
N HIS A 143 -12.40 10.84 -11.43
CA HIS A 143 -13.02 10.10 -12.52
C HIS A 143 -14.53 9.95 -12.31
N LYS A 144 -14.97 9.66 -11.08
CA LYS A 144 -16.39 9.63 -10.73
C LYS A 144 -17.11 10.94 -11.06
N ARG A 145 -16.55 12.09 -10.65
CA ARG A 145 -17.11 13.41 -10.98
C ARG A 145 -17.15 13.65 -12.48
N THR A 146 -16.12 13.20 -13.21
CA THR A 146 -16.07 13.33 -14.67
C THR A 146 -17.19 12.52 -15.33
N VAL A 147 -17.38 11.26 -14.92
CA VAL A 147 -18.49 10.41 -15.39
C VAL A 147 -19.83 11.09 -15.13
N GLU A 148 -20.09 11.52 -13.89
CA GLU A 148 -21.35 12.17 -13.50
C GLU A 148 -21.61 13.45 -14.32
N GLN A 149 -20.59 14.28 -14.53
CA GLN A 149 -20.71 15.51 -15.32
C GLN A 149 -21.03 15.23 -16.80
N LYS A 150 -20.36 14.26 -17.41
CA LYS A 150 -20.57 13.88 -18.81
C LYS A 150 -21.97 13.30 -19.02
N LEU A 151 -22.39 12.40 -18.14
CA LEU A 151 -23.74 11.82 -18.16
C LEU A 151 -24.82 12.88 -17.91
N ALA A 152 -24.61 13.82 -16.98
CA ALA A 152 -25.54 14.92 -16.75
C ALA A 152 -25.66 15.84 -17.96
N ARG A 153 -24.55 16.17 -18.63
CA ARG A 153 -24.55 16.96 -19.88
C ARG A 153 -25.27 16.23 -21.01
N ALA A 154 -25.00 14.94 -21.20
CA ALA A 154 -25.70 14.10 -22.19
C ALA A 154 -27.21 14.10 -21.92
N ARG A 155 -27.62 13.92 -20.66
CA ARG A 155 -29.04 13.93 -20.28
C ARG A 155 -29.71 15.28 -20.53
N ARG A 156 -29.04 16.40 -20.23
CA ARG A 156 -29.56 17.74 -20.53
C ARG A 156 -29.76 17.95 -22.04
N LEU A 157 -28.79 17.54 -22.84
CA LEU A 157 -28.86 17.66 -24.29
C LEU A 157 -29.99 16.80 -24.88
N LEU A 158 -30.12 15.56 -24.42
CA LEU A 158 -31.27 14.71 -24.77
C LEU A 158 -32.60 15.36 -24.38
N ASN A 159 -32.69 15.97 -23.21
CA ASN A 159 -33.91 16.63 -22.74
C ASN A 159 -34.26 17.90 -23.54
N SER A 160 -33.30 18.55 -24.19
CA SER A 160 -33.55 19.68 -25.09
C SER A 160 -34.05 19.27 -26.48
N LEU A 161 -33.96 18.00 -26.85
CA LEU A 161 -34.49 17.49 -28.12
C LEU A 161 -36.01 17.31 -28.07
N SER A 162 -36.67 17.46 -29.22
CA SER A 162 -38.11 17.18 -29.34
C SER A 162 -38.43 15.70 -29.04
N PRO A 163 -39.68 15.37 -28.68
CA PRO A 163 -40.09 13.98 -28.45
C PRO A 163 -39.80 13.05 -29.64
N ALA A 164 -40.04 13.51 -30.86
CA ALA A 164 -39.78 12.73 -32.09
C ALA A 164 -38.28 12.46 -32.28
N GLU A 165 -37.41 13.44 -32.01
CA GLU A 165 -35.97 13.30 -32.13
C GLU A 165 -35.38 12.37 -31.07
N ARG A 166 -35.86 12.45 -29.83
CA ARG A 166 -35.48 11.51 -28.76
C ARG A 166 -35.89 10.07 -29.12
N ALA A 167 -37.09 9.88 -29.64
CA ALA A 167 -37.56 8.56 -30.08
C ALA A 167 -36.74 8.01 -31.25
N ALA A 168 -36.34 8.87 -32.19
CA ALA A 168 -35.44 8.49 -33.28
C ALA A 168 -34.05 8.09 -32.76
N TYR A 169 -33.45 8.89 -31.86
CA TYR A 169 -32.17 8.55 -31.22
C TYR A 169 -32.25 7.22 -30.45
N ALA A 170 -33.26 7.03 -29.59
CA ALA A 170 -33.42 5.80 -28.81
C ALA A 170 -33.66 4.54 -29.66
N ARG A 171 -34.19 4.69 -30.89
CA ARG A 171 -34.25 3.58 -31.86
C ARG A 171 -32.88 3.32 -32.48
N ALA A 172 -32.18 4.36 -32.92
CA ALA A 172 -30.84 4.25 -33.50
C ALA A 172 -29.83 3.63 -32.53
N SER A 173 -29.77 4.08 -31.26
CA SER A 173 -28.85 3.55 -30.25
C SER A 173 -29.13 2.08 -29.90
N ARG A 174 -30.38 1.61 -30.02
CA ARG A 174 -30.73 0.20 -29.80
C ARG A 174 -30.27 -0.69 -30.95
N LEU A 175 -30.42 -0.21 -32.19
CA LEU A 175 -29.95 -0.94 -33.37
C LEU A 175 -28.41 -1.02 -33.39
N GLY A 176 -27.71 0.09 -33.10
CA GLY A 176 -26.24 0.08 -33.03
C GLY A 176 -25.65 -0.80 -31.93
N ARG A 177 -26.40 -1.06 -30.84
CA ARG A 177 -25.98 -2.01 -29.78
C ARG A 177 -26.21 -3.47 -30.16
N ALA A 178 -27.11 -3.78 -31.10
CA ALA A 178 -27.36 -5.13 -31.58
C ALA A 178 -26.28 -5.65 -32.55
N ASP A 179 -25.47 -4.75 -33.12
CA ASP A 179 -24.42 -5.06 -34.10
C ASP A 179 -23.03 -5.29 -33.47
N LEU A 180 -22.89 -5.22 -32.14
CA LEU A 180 -21.65 -5.52 -31.43
C LEU A 180 -21.60 -7.01 -31.03
N PRO A 181 -20.59 -7.80 -31.48
CA PRO A 181 -20.44 -9.19 -31.03
C PRO A 181 -20.15 -9.25 -29.52
N ALA A 182 -20.74 -10.24 -28.86
CA ALA A 182 -20.68 -10.48 -27.42
C ALA A 182 -19.27 -10.75 -26.88
#